data_AF-A0A7H4M278-F1
#
_entry.id   AF-A0A7H4M278-F1
#
_cell.length_a   1.000
_cell.length_b   1.000
_cell.length_c   1.000
_cell.angle_alpha   90.00
_cell.angle_beta   90.00
_cell.angle_gamma   90.00
#
_symmetry.space_group_name_H-M   'P 1'
#
loop_
_entity.id
_entity.type
_entity.pdbx_description
1 polymer ?
#
loop_
_entity_poly.entity_id
_entity_poly.type
_entity_poly.pdbx_seq_one_letter_code
_entity_poly.pdbx_strand_id
1 'polypeptide(L)' 'MTGHPEYDANTLANEFFRDVEAGLDPQVPHNYFPQNDPQNKPRATWRSHGNLLFINWLNYYVYQITPYDLRHMNPTLD' A
#
# COMPACT_ATOMS: atom_id res chain seq x y z
N MET A 1 -8.38 -4.68 4.89
CA MET A 1 -7.03 -4.10 4.80
C MET A 1 -7.01 -2.88 5.71
N THR A 2 -6.13 -2.82 6.70
CA THR A 2 -6.13 -1.76 7.74
C THR A 2 -4.92 -0.82 7.67
N GLY A 3 -4.06 -0.99 6.67
CA GLY A 3 -2.91 -0.13 6.38
C GLY A 3 -2.76 0.08 4.88
N HIS A 4 -1.62 0.66 4.46
CA HIS A 4 -1.39 1.13 3.10
C HIS A 4 -0.25 0.40 2.36
N PRO A 5 -0.42 -0.88 1.99
CA PRO A 5 0.59 -1.65 1.26
C PRO A 5 0.86 -1.14 -0.17
N GLU A 6 -0.01 -0.28 -0.71
CA GLU A 6 0.08 0.37 -2.01
C GLU A 6 1.00 1.58 -2.04
N TYR A 7 1.35 2.13 -0.87
CA TYR A 7 2.13 3.37 -0.79
C TYR A 7 3.50 3.24 -1.44
N ASP A 8 3.86 4.29 -2.16
CA ASP A 8 5.21 4.48 -2.67
C ASP A 8 6.22 4.73 -1.55
N ALA A 9 7.50 4.55 -1.89
CA ALA A 9 8.59 4.70 -0.94
C ALA A 9 8.59 6.06 -0.24
N ASN A 10 8.11 7.12 -0.89
CA ASN A 10 8.16 8.50 -0.40
C ASN A 10 6.83 8.99 0.21
N THR A 11 5.75 8.20 0.19
CA THR A 11 4.43 8.71 0.59
C THR A 11 4.42 9.17 2.05
N LEU A 12 4.91 8.35 3.00
CA LEU A 12 4.99 8.74 4.42
C LEU A 12 6.00 9.87 4.67
N ALA A 13 7.07 9.98 3.86
CA ALA A 13 8.00 11.11 3.93
C ALA A 13 7.28 12.41 3.56
N ASN A 14 6.52 12.40 2.46
CA ASN A 14 5.77 13.56 2.01
C ASN A 14 4.72 13.98 3.04
N GLU A 15 4.04 13.03 3.68
CA GLU A 15 3.11 13.31 4.79
C GLU A 15 3.84 13.95 5.98
N PHE A 16 4.96 13.36 6.41
CA PHE A 16 5.78 13.89 7.51
C PHE A 16 6.27 15.32 7.22
N PHE A 17 6.86 15.57 6.04
CA PHE A 17 7.38 16.89 5.70
C PHE A 17 6.28 17.93 5.51
N ARG A 18 5.14 17.55 4.91
CA ARG A 18 3.96 18.42 4.83
C ARG A 18 3.51 18.90 6.21
N ASP A 19 3.46 17.99 7.18
CA ASP A 19 2.99 18.32 8.53
C ASP A 19 4.01 19.19 9.28
N VAL A 20 5.31 18.92 9.12
CA VAL A 20 6.39 19.80 9.64
C VAL A 20 6.33 21.20 9.02
N GLU A 21 6.13 21.31 7.70
CA GLU A 21 6.01 22.58 6.99
C GLU A 21 4.76 23.37 7.43
N ALA A 22 3.70 22.67 7.84
CA ALA A 22 2.51 23.27 8.43
C ALA A 22 2.72 23.74 9.89
N GLY A 23 3.92 23.56 10.45
CA GLY A 23 4.25 23.93 11.83
C GLY A 23 3.72 22.95 12.88
N LEU A 24 3.33 21.74 12.47
CA LEU A 24 2.98 20.66 13.38
C LEU A 24 4.27 19.96 13.87
N ASP A 25 4.14 19.18 14.95
CA ASP A 25 5.22 18.36 15.50
C ASP A 25 4.89 16.86 15.33
N PRO A 26 4.84 16.34 14.09
CA PRO A 26 4.56 14.93 13.85
C PRO A 26 5.73 14.07 14.33
N GLN A 27 5.42 12.89 14.87
CA GLN A 27 6.45 11.91 15.19
C GLN A 27 7.03 11.34 13.89
N VAL A 28 8.34 11.09 13.89
CA VAL A 28 9.03 10.45 12.75
C VAL A 28 8.40 9.07 12.49
N PRO A 29 8.01 8.74 11.23
CA PRO A 29 7.43 7.45 10.92
C PRO A 29 8.36 6.30 11.32
N HIS A 30 7.83 5.36 12.10
CA HIS A 30 8.60 4.27 12.69
C HIS A 30 9.11 3.28 11.63
N ASN A 31 10.38 2.86 11.74
CA ASN A 31 11.04 1.91 10.83
C ASN A 31 10.97 2.30 9.34
N TYR A 32 10.86 3.59 9.04
CA TYR A 32 10.69 4.10 7.68
C TYR A 32 11.98 4.72 7.12
N PHE A 33 12.54 5.69 7.84
CA PHE A 33 13.82 6.30 7.50
C PHE A 33 14.99 5.48 8.05
N PRO A 34 16.07 5.28 7.28
CA PRO A 34 17.30 4.69 7.81
C PRO A 34 17.80 5.46 9.04
N GLN A 35 18.09 4.72 10.12
CA GLN A 35 18.57 5.28 11.40
C GLN A 35 17.61 6.30 12.05
N ASN A 36 16.31 6.28 11.68
CA ASN A 36 15.31 7.25 12.12
C ASN A 36 15.64 8.71 11.78
N ASP A 37 16.46 8.94 10.74
CA ASP A 37 16.85 10.27 10.30
C ASP A 37 16.08 10.66 9.01
N PRO A 38 15.19 11.66 9.07
CA PRO A 38 14.42 12.13 7.91
C PRO A 38 15.26 12.65 6.73
N GLN A 39 16.55 12.95 6.93
CA GLN A 39 17.44 13.34 5.82
C GLN A 39 17.81 12.15 4.94
N ASN A 40 17.68 10.93 5.44
CA ASN A 40 17.99 9.72 4.70
C ASN A 40 16.81 9.31 3.79
N LYS A 41 17.13 8.82 2.58
CA LYS A 41 16.11 8.35 1.64
C LYS A 41 15.39 7.10 2.18
N PRO A 42 14.05 7.09 2.29
CA PRO A 42 13.30 5.92 2.76
C PRO A 42 13.35 4.78 1.75
N ARG A 43 13.16 3.54 2.24
CA ARG A 43 13.14 2.32 1.43
C ARG A 43 11.77 1.64 1.57
N ALA A 44 11.15 1.29 0.46
CA ALA A 44 9.87 0.57 0.47
C ALA A 44 10.06 -0.93 0.79
N THR A 45 10.28 -1.24 2.07
CA THR A 45 10.47 -2.61 2.57
C THR A 45 9.20 -3.46 2.50
N TRP A 46 8.01 -2.84 2.44
CA TRP A 46 6.71 -3.49 2.33
C TRP A 46 6.31 -3.90 0.91
N ARG A 47 7.00 -3.39 -0.12
CA ARG A 47 6.58 -3.52 -1.54
C ARG A 47 6.33 -4.97 -1.97
N SER A 48 7.16 -5.91 -1.53
CA SER A 48 7.00 -7.33 -1.87
C SER A 48 5.65 -7.88 -1.41
N HIS A 49 5.26 -7.56 -0.17
CA HIS A 49 4.01 -8.02 0.41
C HIS A 49 2.81 -7.29 -0.19
N GLY A 50 2.95 -6.01 -0.53
CA GLY A 50 1.93 -5.29 -1.29
C GLY A 50 1.66 -5.92 -2.65
N ASN A 51 2.71 -6.23 -3.42
CA ASN A 51 2.56 -6.93 -4.70
C ASN A 51 1.85 -8.29 -4.54
N LEU A 52 2.26 -9.10 -3.56
CA LEU A 52 1.64 -10.39 -3.30
C LEU A 52 0.17 -10.26 -2.92
N LEU A 53 -0.19 -9.24 -2.14
CA LEU A 53 -1.58 -8.99 -1.74
C LEU A 53 -2.46 -8.72 -2.97
N PHE A 54 -2.05 -7.82 -3.86
CA PHE A 54 -2.85 -7.50 -5.06
C PHE A 54 -2.90 -8.67 -6.05
N ILE A 55 -1.78 -9.38 -6.27
CA ILE A 55 -1.75 -10.56 -7.13
C ILE A 55 -2.65 -11.66 -6.60
N ASN A 56 -2.59 -11.95 -5.30
CA ASN A 56 -3.42 -12.99 -4.68
C ASN A 56 -4.89 -12.61 -4.70
N TRP A 57 -5.21 -11.35 -4.43
CA TRP A 57 -6.59 -10.86 -4.49
C TRP A 57 -7.17 -11.01 -5.90
N LEU A 58 -6.45 -10.56 -6.94
CA LEU A 58 -6.91 -10.69 -8.32
C LEU A 58 -7.08 -12.15 -8.73
N ASN A 59 -6.11 -13.00 -8.43
CA ASN A 59 -6.13 -14.38 -8.92
C ASN A 59 -7.09 -15.29 -8.16
N TYR A 60 -7.15 -15.19 -6.84
CA TYR A 60 -7.89 -16.15 -6.00
C TYR A 60 -9.25 -15.66 -5.53
N TYR A 61 -9.49 -14.34 -5.52
CA TYR A 61 -10.75 -13.77 -5.03
C TYR A 61 -11.55 -13.10 -6.14
N VAL A 62 -10.92 -12.49 -7.14
CA VAL A 62 -11.65 -11.89 -8.27
C VAL A 62 -11.83 -12.90 -9.40
N TYR A 63 -10.72 -13.42 -9.94
CA TYR A 63 -10.73 -14.24 -11.16
C TYR A 63 -11.26 -15.66 -10.96
N GLN A 64 -11.00 -16.30 -9.81
CA GLN A 64 -11.60 -17.61 -9.53
C GLN A 64 -13.11 -17.55 -9.28
N ILE A 65 -13.64 -16.38 -8.96
CA ILE A 65 -15.08 -16.13 -8.80
C ILE A 65 -15.68 -15.59 -10.12
N THR A 66 -14.87 -14.94 -10.96
CA THR A 66 -15.28 -14.33 -12.23
C THR A 66 -14.61 -15.00 -13.42
N PRO A 67 -15.33 -15.83 -14.22
CA PRO A 67 -14.76 -16.46 -15.40
C PRO A 67 -14.20 -15.43 -16.39
N TYR A 68 -13.06 -15.76 -17.00
CA TYR A 68 -12.39 -14.94 -18.02
C TYR A 68 -13.31 -14.51 -19.17
N ASP A 69 -14.16 -15.45 -19.60
CA ASP A 69 -15.24 -15.18 -20.54
C ASP A 69 -16.53 -14.92 -19.75
N LEU A 70 -16.96 -13.66 -19.75
CA LEU A 70 -18.12 -13.17 -19.02
C LEU A 70 -19.42 -13.87 -19.46
N ARG A 71 -19.46 -14.55 -20.61
CA ARG A 71 -20.60 -15.37 -21.05
C ARG A 71 -20.81 -16.62 -20.19
N HIS A 72 -19.78 -17.05 -19.46
CA HIS A 72 -19.85 -18.18 -18.52
C HIS A 72 -20.10 -17.73 -17.07
N MET A 73 -20.30 -16.43 -16.81
CA MET A 73 -20.71 -15.97 -15.49
C MET A 73 -22.14 -16.47 -15.21
N ASN A 74 -22.29 -17.30 -14.19
CA ASN A 74 -23.59 -17.47 -13.56
C ASN A 74 -23.82 -16.24 -12.67
N PRO A 75 -24.84 -15.40 -12.94
CA PRO A 75 -25.13 -14.29 -12.05
C PRO A 75 -25.56 -14.85 -10.70
N THR A 76 -24.77 -14.59 -9.65
CA THR A 76 -25.25 -14.70 -8.28
C THR A 76 -26.17 -13.51 -8.03
N LEU A 77 -27.48 -13.81 -7.97
CA LEU A 77 -28.50 -12.89 -7.47
C LEU A 77 -28.37 -12.82 -5.94
N ASP A 78 -27.49 -11.96 -5.46
CA ASP A 78 -27.55 -11.35 -4.13
C ASP A 78 -27.34 -9.84 -4.28
#